data_AF-A0A8S0H184-F1
#
_entry.id   AF-A0A8S0H184-F1
#
_cell.length_a   1.000
_cell.length_b   1.000
_cell.length_c   1.000
_cell.angle_alpha   90.00
_cell.angle_beta   90.00
_cell.angle_gamma   90.00
#
_symmetry.space_group_name_H-M   'P 1'
#
loop_
_entity.id
_entity.type
_entity.pdbx_description
1 polymer ?
#
loop_
_entity_poly.entity_id
_entity_poly.type
_entity_poly.pdbx_seq_one_letter_code
_entity_poly.pdbx_strand_id
1 'polypeptide(L)'
;MKLASSGQVFQVPADRSVVQVLQDQGIEVPISCEQGICGTCLTRVLEGVPEHRDLFLTEDEQARNDQFTPCCSRARSPLLVLDL
;
A
#
# COMPACT_ATOMS: atom_id res chain seq x y z
N MET A 1 -4.21 -7.41 4.12
CA MET A 1 -4.78 -6.53 3.08
C MET A 1 -5.73 -7.32 2.20
N LYS A 2 -6.64 -6.66 1.50
CA LYS A 2 -7.57 -7.25 0.54
C LYS A 2 -7.54 -6.48 -0.77
N LEU A 3 -7.66 -7.17 -1.89
CA LEU A 3 -7.83 -6.55 -3.21
C LEU A 3 -9.31 -6.39 -3.55
N ALA A 4 -9.69 -5.23 -4.07
CA ALA A 4 -11.08 -4.94 -4.41
C ALA A 4 -11.53 -5.71 -5.65
N SER A 5 -10.67 -5.87 -6.65
CA SER A 5 -11.00 -6.51 -7.93
C SER A 5 -11.29 -8.00 -7.79
N SER A 6 -10.51 -8.71 -6.97
CA SER A 6 -10.58 -10.16 -6.83
C SER A 6 -11.16 -10.63 -5.50
N GLY A 7 -11.22 -9.76 -4.50
CA GLY A 7 -11.59 -10.11 -3.13
C GLY A 7 -10.53 -10.94 -2.38
N GLN A 8 -9.37 -11.23 -2.99
CA GLN A 8 -8.29 -11.98 -2.36
C GLN A 8 -7.74 -11.24 -1.15
N VAL A 9 -7.40 -12.00 -0.11
CA VAL A 9 -6.88 -11.49 1.16
C VAL A 9 -5.48 -12.04 1.39
N PHE A 10 -4.56 -11.15 1.71
CA PHE A 10 -3.16 -11.46 1.93
C PHE A 10 -2.71 -10.97 3.30
N GLN A 11 -1.92 -11.80 3.99
CA GLN A 11 -1.21 -11.39 5.19
C GLN A 11 0.12 -10.76 4.80
N VAL A 12 0.43 -9.60 5.38
CA VAL A 12 1.69 -8.88 5.11
C VAL A 12 2.56 -8.98 6.36
N PRO A 13 3.58 -9.86 6.38
CA PRO A 13 4.42 -10.05 7.56
C PRO A 13 5.33 -8.83 7.79
N ALA A 14 5.80 -8.65 9.03
CA ALA A 14 6.50 -7.43 9.45
C ALA A 14 7.80 -7.14 8.69
N ASP A 15 8.45 -8.19 8.17
CA ASP A 15 9.71 -8.18 7.43
C ASP A 15 9.54 -7.98 5.93
N ARG A 16 8.30 -7.89 5.43
CA ARG A 16 8.01 -7.69 4.00
C ARG A 16 7.13 -6.49 3.74
N SER A 17 7.27 -5.89 2.55
CA SER A 17 6.40 -4.82 2.06
C SER A 17 5.13 -5.37 1.41
N VAL A 18 4.14 -4.50 1.18
CA VAL A 18 2.92 -4.88 0.45
C VAL A 18 3.26 -5.26 -0.99
N VAL A 19 4.14 -4.50 -1.65
CA VAL A 19 4.60 -4.80 -3.02
C VAL A 19 5.20 -6.20 -3.11
N GLN A 20 6.09 -6.55 -2.18
CA GLN A 20 6.74 -7.86 -2.16
C GLN A 20 5.70 -9.00 -2.06
N VAL A 21 4.68 -8.84 -1.21
CA VAL A 21 3.61 -9.83 -1.09
C VAL A 21 2.77 -9.95 -2.36
N LEU A 22 2.51 -8.83 -3.07
CA LEU A 22 1.78 -8.85 -4.35
C LEU A 22 2.59 -9.52 -5.46
N GLN A 23 3.89 -9.22 -5.55
CA GLN A 23 4.78 -9.78 -6.57
C GLN A 23 4.90 -11.30 -6.47
N ASP A 24 4.97 -11.86 -5.25
CA ASP A 24 4.97 -13.31 -5.02
C ASP A 24 3.70 -14.00 -5.54
N GLN A 25 2.61 -13.25 -5.70
CA GLN A 25 1.33 -13.72 -6.21
C GLN A 25 1.13 -13.39 -7.70
N GLY A 26 2.17 -12.84 -8.35
CA GLY A 26 2.11 -12.41 -9.76
C GLY A 26 1.29 -11.14 -9.99
N ILE A 27 1.03 -10.34 -8.95
CA ILE A 27 0.27 -9.10 -9.03
C ILE A 27 1.26 -7.94 -9.13
N GLU A 28 1.28 -7.27 -10.27
CA GLU A 28 2.22 -6.19 -10.55
C GLU A 28 1.71 -4.84 -10.02
N VAL A 29 2.58 -4.15 -9.29
CA VAL A 29 2.42 -2.75 -8.92
C VAL A 29 3.61 -1.98 -9.49
N PRO A 30 3.41 -0.85 -10.18
CA PRO A 30 4.51 -0.04 -10.69
C PRO A 30 5.45 0.38 -9.54
N ILE A 31 6.74 0.09 -9.67
CA ILE A 31 7.76 0.46 -8.67
C ILE A 31 8.98 1.09 -9.31
N SER A 32 9.70 1.89 -8.51
CA SER A 32 10.96 2.50 -8.93
C SER A 32 11.96 2.61 -7.77
N CYS A 33 11.72 3.49 -6.79
CA CYS A 33 12.71 3.73 -5.72
C CYS A 33 12.61 2.77 -4.52
N GLU A 34 11.43 2.18 -4.28
CA GLU A 34 11.11 1.35 -3.10
C GLU A 34 11.37 2.00 -1.72
N GLN A 35 11.56 3.32 -1.71
CA GLN A 35 11.92 4.10 -0.51
C GLN A 35 10.84 5.12 -0.12
N GLY A 36 9.69 5.14 -0.80
CA GLY A 36 8.62 6.09 -0.51
C GLY A 36 8.92 7.52 -0.93
N ILE A 37 9.73 7.73 -1.96
CA ILE A 37 10.14 9.09 -2.40
C ILE A 37 9.57 9.44 -3.79
N CYS A 38 9.44 8.46 -4.69
CA CYS A 38 9.12 8.74 -6.10
C CYS A 38 7.62 8.74 -6.44
N GLY A 39 6.75 8.20 -5.58
CA GLY A 39 5.31 8.09 -5.83
C GLY A 39 4.88 7.06 -6.89
N THR A 40 5.80 6.39 -7.59
CA THR A 40 5.47 5.42 -8.66
C THR A 40 4.50 4.32 -8.21
N CYS A 41 4.63 3.85 -6.98
CA CYS A 41 3.79 2.78 -6.44
C CYS A 41 2.48 3.25 -5.82
N LEU A 42 2.15 4.55 -5.90
CA LEU A 42 0.98 5.12 -5.23
C LEU A 42 -0.28 4.32 -5.57
N THR A 43 -0.93 3.80 -4.54
CA THR A 43 -2.08 2.91 -4.65
C THR A 43 -3.23 3.49 -3.85
N ARG A 44 -4.43 3.47 -4.44
CA ARG A 44 -5.63 3.96 -3.78
C ARG A 44 -6.12 2.96 -2.72
N VAL A 45 -6.57 3.50 -1.60
CA VAL A 45 -7.13 2.78 -0.46
C VAL A 45 -8.64 3.04 -0.42
N LEU A 46 -9.42 1.97 -0.41
CA LEU A 46 -10.89 2.02 -0.38
C LEU A 46 -11.44 1.85 1.05
N GLU A 47 -10.71 1.16 1.92
CA GLU A 47 -11.07 0.93 3.32
C GLU A 47 -9.83 0.76 4.19
N GLY A 48 -9.91 1.24 5.43
CA GLY A 48 -8.86 1.13 6.44
C GLY A 48 -8.00 2.39 6.60
N VAL A 49 -7.03 2.33 7.49
CA VAL A 49 -6.15 3.45 7.86
C VAL A 49 -4.70 3.08 7.57
N PRO A 50 -4.07 3.66 6.55
CA PRO A 50 -2.66 3.44 6.27
C PRO A 50 -1.75 3.93 7.40
N GLU A 51 -0.61 3.27 7.54
CA GLU A 51 0.54 3.78 8.28
C GLU A 51 1.53 4.35 7.26
N HIS A 52 1.45 5.65 7.00
CA HIS A 52 2.34 6.33 6.08
C HIS A 52 3.79 6.31 6.59
N ARG A 53 4.69 5.88 5.71
CA ARG A 53 6.16 5.90 5.92
C ARG A 53 6.89 6.54 4.75
N ASP A 54 6.14 7.10 3.80
CA ASP A 54 6.70 7.82 2.67
C ASP A 54 6.98 9.30 2.99
N LEU A 55 7.78 9.88 2.11
CA LEU A 55 8.07 11.31 2.05
C LEU A 55 7.47 11.94 0.78
N PHE A 56 6.59 11.20 0.08
CA PHE A 56 6.00 11.64 -1.18
C PHE A 56 4.69 12.42 -0.95
N LEU A 57 3.81 11.88 -0.11
CA LEU A 57 2.53 12.52 0.23
C LEU A 57 2.73 13.59 1.29
N THR A 58 2.07 14.73 1.11
CA THR A 58 1.95 15.78 2.13
C THR A 58 1.12 15.30 3.32
N GLU A 59 1.24 15.97 4.47
CA GLU A 59 0.48 15.60 5.67
C GLU A 59 -1.04 15.63 5.44
N ASP A 60 -1.54 16.61 4.67
CA ASP A 60 -2.96 16.70 4.31
C ASP A 60 -3.40 15.52 3.44
N GLU A 61 -2.57 15.08 2.49
CA GLU A 61 -2.87 13.92 1.65
C GLU A 61 -2.84 12.62 2.46
N GLN A 62 -1.87 12.46 3.37
CA GLN A 62 -1.81 11.32 4.29
C GLN A 62 -3.05 11.29 5.19
N ALA A 63 -3.53 12.43 5.68
CA ALA A 63 -4.69 12.53 6.55
C ALA A 63 -6.01 12.07 5.88
N ARG A 64 -6.10 12.11 4.54
CA ARG A 64 -7.27 11.62 3.80
C ARG A 64 -7.42 10.10 3.85
N ASN A 65 -6.34 9.35 4.09
CA ASN A 65 -6.31 7.88 4.11
C ASN A 65 -6.85 7.22 2.82
N ASP A 66 -6.88 7.95 1.70
CA ASP A 66 -7.45 7.48 0.43
C ASP A 66 -6.41 6.90 -0.51
N GLN A 67 -5.12 7.02 -0.18
CA GLN A 67 -3.98 6.59 -0.98
C GLN A 67 -2.81 6.22 -0.06
N PHE A 68 -1.91 5.36 -0.51
CA PHE A 68 -0.65 5.10 0.19
C PHE A 68 0.43 4.52 -0.74
N THR A 69 1.65 4.41 -0.23
CA THR A 69 2.84 3.91 -0.92
C THR A 69 3.21 2.48 -0.45
N PRO A 70 2.71 1.41 -1.11
CA PRO A 70 2.86 0.02 -0.65
C PRO A 70 4.31 -0.50 -0.60
N CYS A 71 5.28 0.21 -1.18
CA CYS A 71 6.68 -0.18 -1.10
C CYS A 71 7.27 -0.02 0.31
N CYS A 72 6.78 0.94 1.10
CA CYS A 72 7.31 1.23 2.44
C CYS A 72 6.22 1.42 3.51
N SER A 73 5.03 1.88 3.14
CA SER A 73 3.93 2.14 4.07
C SER A 73 3.23 0.85 4.50
N ARG A 74 2.54 0.90 5.65
CA ARG A 74 1.84 -0.25 6.25
C ARG A 74 0.40 0.10 6.58
N ALA A 75 -0.20 -0.63 7.53
CA ALA A 75 -1.58 -0.45 7.98
C ALA A 75 -1.61 -0.20 9.49
N ARG A 76 -2.35 0.82 9.93
CA ARG A 76 -2.73 0.99 11.34
C ARG A 76 -3.99 0.20 11.67
N SER A 77 -4.91 0.07 10.71
CA SER A 77 -6.08 -0.80 10.84
C SER A 77 -5.72 -2.28 10.61
N PRO A 78 -6.51 -3.23 11.14
CA PRO A 78 -6.29 -4.66 10.89
C PRO A 78 -6.37 -5.08 9.42
N LEU A 79 -7.11 -4.31 8.60
CA LEU A 79 -7.29 -4.54 7.17
C LEU A 79 -7.19 -3.22 6.40
N LEU A 80 -6.51 -3.27 5.25
CA LEU A 80 -6.64 -2.30 4.17
C LEU A 80 -7.28 -2.98 2.97
N VAL A 81 -8.21 -2.31 2.30
CA VAL A 81 -8.77 -2.71 0.99
C VAL A 81 -8.18 -1.78 -0.06
N LEU A 82 -7.51 -2.35 -1.06
CA LEU A 82 -6.81 -1.61 -2.11
C LEU A 82 -7.59 -1.66 -3.42
N ASP A 83 -7.57 -0.56 -4.18
CA ASP A 83 -8.16 -0.45 -5.53
C ASP A 83 -7.23 -1.10 -6.57
N LEU A 84 -7.06 -2.41 -6.41
CA LEU A 84 -6.30 -3.31 -7.28
C LEU A 84 -7.13 -4.57 -7.50
#